data_AF-A0A0C2CSC5-F1
#
_entry.id   AF-A0A0C2CSC5-F1
#
_cell.length_a   1.000
_cell.length_b   1.000
_cell.length_c   1.000
_cell.angle_alpha   90.00
_cell.angle_beta   90.00
_cell.angle_gamma   90.00
#
_symmetry.space_group_name_H-M   'P 1'
#
loop_
_entity.id
_entity.type
_entity.pdbx_description
1 polymer ?
#
loop_
_entity_poly.entity_id
_entity_poly.type
_entity_poly.pdbx_seq_one_letter_code
_entity_poly.pdbx_strand_id
1 'polypeptide(L)' 'MPSADALLDARLARGWLPTPTATRDGDVIMGHAACRFPPKST' A
#
# COMPACT_ATOMS: atom_id res chain seq x y z
N MET A 1 -16.89 -12.26 7.58
CA MET A 1 -15.44 -12.08 7.31
C MET A 1 -15.23 -10.73 6.67
N PRO A 2 -14.24 -9.93 7.08
CA PRO A 2 -13.96 -8.63 6.44
C PRO A 2 -13.47 -8.83 5.00
N SER A 3 -13.82 -7.90 4.12
CA SER A 3 -13.31 -7.88 2.74
C SER A 3 -11.83 -7.53 2.69
N ALA A 4 -11.17 -7.82 1.57
CA ALA A 4 -9.78 -7.42 1.35
C ALA A 4 -9.59 -5.89 1.49
N ASP A 5 -10.58 -5.11 1.04
CA ASP A 5 -10.59 -3.65 1.18
C ASP A 5 -10.66 -3.21 2.64
N ALA A 6 -11.59 -3.79 3.42
CA ALA A 6 -11.73 -3.48 4.84
C ALA A 6 -10.45 -3.82 5.63
N LEU A 7 -9.76 -4.89 5.25
CA LEU A 7 -8.47 -5.26 5.83
C LEU A 7 -7.36 -4.27 5.46
N LEU A 8 -7.32 -3.79 4.23
CA LEU A 8 -6.34 -2.80 3.79
C LEU A 8 -6.55 -1.45 4.48
N ASP A 9 -7.80 -0.98 4.54
CA ASP A 9 -8.15 0.29 5.18
C ASP A 9 -7.78 0.28 6.67
N ALA A 10 -8.04 -0.85 7.36
CA ALA A 10 -7.62 -1.03 8.75
C ALA A 10 -6.09 -0.99 8.94
N ARG A 11 -5.31 -1.48 7.98
CA ARG A 11 -3.84 -1.42 8.03
C ARG A 11 -3.35 0.02 7.81
N LEU A 12 -3.89 0.71 6.81
CA LEU A 12 -3.58 2.11 6.52
C LEU A 12 -3.92 3.02 7.71
N ALA A 13 -5.09 2.83 8.33
CA ALA A 13 -5.51 3.56 9.52
C ALA A 13 -4.57 3.34 10.73
N ARG A 14 -3.88 2.20 10.77
CA ARG A 14 -2.86 1.87 11.79
C ARG A 14 -1.46 2.37 11.43
N GLY A 15 -1.31 3.16 10.36
CA GLY A 15 -0.03 3.72 9.93
C GLY A 15 0.85 2.75 9.16
N TRP A 16 0.30 1.62 8.69
CA TRP A 16 1.03 0.75 7.77
C TRP A 16 1.25 1.47 6.44
N LEU A 17 2.48 1.43 5.94
CA LEU A 17 2.88 2.03 4.67
C LEU A 17 3.17 0.93 3.64
N PRO A 18 2.71 1.08 2.39
CA PRO A 18 3.17 0.22 1.32
C PRO A 18 4.69 0.39 1.17
N THR A 19 5.42 -0.72 1.31
CA THR A 19 6.87 -0.73 1.15
C THR A 19 7.22 -1.20 -0.27
N PRO A 20 8.14 -0.52 -0.97
CA PRO A 20 8.67 -1.02 -2.22
C PRO A 20 9.28 -2.41 -2.01
N THR A 21 8.94 -3.34 -2.89
CA THR A 21 9.55 -4.66 -2.93
C THR A 21 10.56 -4.68 -4.07
N ALA A 22 11.81 -5.02 -3.77
CA ALA A 22 12.84 -5.12 -4.79
C ALA A 22 12.55 -6.32 -5.70
N THR A 23 12.44 -6.08 -7.01
CA THR A 23 12.30 -7.12 -8.03
C THR A 23 13.47 -7.08 -9.01
N ARG A 24 13.64 -8.11 -9.83
CA ARG A 24 14.67 -8.15 -10.88
C ARG A 24 14.56 -6.96 -11.85
N ASP A 25 13.34 -6.45 -12.04
CA ASP A 25 13.03 -5.39 -12.99
C ASP A 25 12.94 -4.00 -12.30
N GLY A 26 13.40 -3.91 -11.04
CA GLY A 26 13.37 -2.69 -10.22
C GLY A 26 12.39 -2.79 -9.05
N ASP A 27 12.30 -1.72 -8.27
CA ASP A 27 11.39 -1.67 -7.11
C ASP A 27 9.93 -1.55 -7.56
N VAL A 28 9.05 -2.40 -7.03
CA VAL A 28 7.61 -2.38 -7.30
C VAL A 28 6.83 -2.18 -6.01
N ILE A 29 5.86 -1.26 -6.03
CA ILE A 29 4.89 -1.07 -4.95
C ILE A 29 3.58 -1.75 -5.36
N MET A 30 2.93 -2.46 -4.43
CA MET A 30 1.61 -3.07 -4.67
C MET A 30 0.59 -1.99 -5.09
N GLY A 31 0.17 -2.03 -6.36
CA GLY A 31 -0.59 -0.95 -7.01
C GLY A 31 -1.87 -0.54 -6.28
N HIS A 32 -2.65 -1.50 -5.77
CA HIS A 32 -3.90 -1.19 -5.06
C HIS A 32 -3.65 -0.43 -3.73
N ALA A 33 -2.61 -0.80 -2.98
CA ALA A 33 -2.22 -0.08 -1.78
C ALA A 33 -1.62 1.30 -2.11
N ALA A 34 -0.87 1.40 -3.21
CA ALA A 34 -0.30 2.65 -3.70
C ALA A 34 -1.38 3.67 -4.14
N CYS A 35 -2.47 3.23 -4.79
CA CYS A 35 -3.57 4.13 -5.18
C CYS A 35 -4.34 4.72 -3.99
N ARG A 36 -4.37 4.02 -2.84
CA ARG A 36 -5.01 4.51 -1.61
C ARG A 36 -4.08 5.30 -0.69
N PHE A 37 -2.77 5.24 -0.95
CA PHE A 37 -1.80 6.03 -0.22
C PHE A 37 -1.51 7.32 -0.99
N PRO A 38 -1.87 8.52 -0.47
CA PRO A 38 -1.58 9.76 -1.18
C PRO A 38 -0.07 9.92 -1.33
N PRO A 39 0.45 10.26 -2.53
CA PRO A 39 1.86 10.61 -2.66
C PRO A 39 2.15 11.80 -1.74
N LYS A 40 3.27 11.74 -1.00
CA LYS A 40 3.73 12.90 -0.23
C LYS A 40 4.03 14.02 -1.22
N SER A 41 3.18 15.06 -1.25
CA SER A 41 3.53 16.33 -1.86
C SER A 41 4.80 16.82 -1.17
N THR A 42 5.87 16.91 -1.94
CA THR A 42 7.16 17.48 -1.53
C THR A 42 7.05 18.99 -1.45
#